data_AF-F4L758-F1
#
_entry.id   AF-F4L758-F1
#
_cell.length_a   1.000
_cell.length_b   1.000
_cell.length_c   1.000
_cell.angle_alpha   90.00
_cell.angle_beta   90.00
_cell.angle_gamma   90.00
#
_symmetry.space_group_name_H-M   'P 1'
#
loop_
_entity.id
_entity.type
_entity.pdbx_description
1 polymer ?
#
loop_
_entity_poly.entity_id
_entity_poly.type
_entity_poly.pdbx_seq_one_letter_code
_entity_poly.pdbx_strand_id
1 'polypeptide(L)'
;MYRHFACLLLLSTPFFLSAQTTTLQQALEKGLVTLEAQGLGGHTGDCLQATVTNVSKRALRVALSPGMVFQSQDTALQDLLVVDNEEYVLAANQKRAFKLNSYCCEMYRGGPGTGAVFQLVNQSNEKLSQVATYLHRNFLDKNPMAQQAVWSVSDNADLSAVWDRSQPDKSKKLIEFLAQVTGRPVPWYRSEYAKAAPGPQMAKRPMMLIEADWEFKLPENDSLTLAVFNEEGKQVDVLMTDKLYSSGIYTFTFSYKTNRLPKGVYWFRMHGKKSGLVKERKLVF
;
A
#
# COMPACT_ATOMS: atom_id res chain seq x y z
N MET A 1 80.32 5.15 26.99
CA MET A 1 78.95 4.94 27.51
C MET A 1 78.00 5.89 26.79
N TYR A 2 77.33 5.44 25.73
CA TYR A 2 76.29 6.22 25.06
C TYR A 2 74.92 5.73 25.56
N ARG A 3 74.19 6.60 26.26
CA ARG A 3 72.80 6.35 26.68
C ARG A 3 71.88 6.86 25.57
N HIS A 4 71.24 5.97 24.84
CA HIS A 4 70.16 6.30 23.93
C HIS A 4 68.85 6.44 24.71
N PHE A 5 68.28 7.65 24.71
CA PHE A 5 66.94 7.93 25.18
C PHE A 5 65.96 7.51 24.08
N ALA A 6 65.25 6.40 24.29
CA ALA A 6 64.14 5.99 23.43
C ALA A 6 62.90 6.81 23.83
N CYS A 7 62.51 7.76 22.99
CA CYS A 7 61.28 8.54 23.14
C CYS A 7 60.11 7.69 22.63
N LEU A 8 59.29 7.16 23.55
CA LEU A 8 58.05 6.46 23.22
C LEU A 8 57.01 7.48 22.73
N LEU A 9 56.82 7.56 21.41
CA LEU A 9 55.68 8.24 20.79
C LEU A 9 54.43 7.37 21.00
N LEU A 10 53.60 7.75 21.97
CA LEU A 10 52.23 7.23 22.13
C LEU A 10 51.38 7.73 20.97
N LEU A 11 51.29 6.93 19.91
CA LEU A 11 50.29 7.06 18.86
C LEU A 11 48.91 6.79 19.47
N SER A 12 48.24 7.85 19.95
CA SER A 12 46.82 7.79 20.30
C SER A 12 46.02 7.63 19.00
N THR A 13 45.69 6.40 18.62
CA THR A 13 44.72 6.15 17.56
C THR A 13 43.36 6.70 18.04
N PRO A 14 42.76 7.68 17.34
CA PRO A 14 41.42 8.10 17.67
C PRO A 14 40.49 6.90 17.42
N PHE A 15 40.00 6.30 18.51
CA PHE A 15 38.84 5.41 18.47
C PHE A 15 37.66 6.27 17.99
N PHE A 16 37.41 6.28 16.69
CA PHE A 16 36.13 6.72 16.16
C PHE A 16 35.09 5.71 16.65
N LEU A 17 34.48 6.01 17.78
CA LEU A 17 33.31 5.30 18.27
C LEU A 17 32.24 5.47 17.18
N SER A 18 31.99 4.42 16.40
CA SER A 18 30.89 4.41 15.45
C SER A 18 29.61 4.66 16.24
N ALA A 19 28.94 5.78 15.96
CA ALA A 19 27.67 6.08 16.62
C ALA A 19 26.68 4.97 16.27
N GLN A 20 26.32 4.16 17.26
CA GLN A 20 25.34 3.08 17.11
C GLN A 20 24.04 3.68 16.57
N THR A 21 23.53 3.10 15.47
CA THR A 21 22.24 3.51 14.89
C THR A 21 21.13 3.27 15.90
N THR A 22 20.30 4.29 16.13
CA THR A 22 19.06 4.20 16.92
C THR A 22 17.88 4.50 16.02
N THR A 23 16.73 3.85 16.19
CA THR A 23 15.53 4.27 15.45
C THR A 23 15.04 5.64 15.95
N LEU A 24 14.31 6.39 15.13
CA LEU A 24 13.70 7.66 15.54
C LEU A 24 12.82 7.48 16.79
N GLN A 25 12.03 6.42 16.82
CA GLN A 25 11.21 6.09 17.98
C GLN A 25 12.05 5.87 19.24
N GLN A 26 13.09 5.05 19.17
CA GLN A 26 13.99 4.82 20.31
C GLN A 26 14.72 6.10 20.73
N ALA A 27 15.07 6.96 19.78
CA ALA A 27 15.72 8.24 20.07
C ALA A 27 14.77 9.20 20.81
N LEU A 28 13.48 9.21 20.45
CA LEU A 28 12.44 9.98 21.13
C LEU A 28 12.19 9.43 22.54
N GLU A 29 12.03 8.12 22.68
CA GLU A 29 11.83 7.44 23.98
C GLU A 29 12.99 7.72 24.97
N LYS A 30 14.22 7.81 24.45
CA LYS A 30 15.42 8.12 25.24
C LYS A 30 15.64 9.63 25.46
N GLY A 31 14.78 10.49 24.93
CA GLY A 31 14.94 11.95 25.00
C GLY A 31 16.20 12.48 24.29
N LEU A 32 16.72 11.74 23.30
CA LEU A 32 17.91 12.13 22.52
C LEU A 32 17.57 13.11 21.40
N VAL A 33 16.31 13.10 20.95
CA VAL A 33 15.80 14.00 19.92
C VAL A 33 14.42 14.55 20.30
N THR A 34 14.04 15.67 19.70
CA THR A 34 12.64 16.14 19.64
C THR A 34 12.14 16.07 18.20
N LEU A 35 10.80 16.00 18.03
CA LEU A 35 10.14 15.85 16.74
C LEU A 35 8.97 16.81 16.63
N GLU A 36 8.94 17.61 15.55
CA GLU A 36 7.81 18.39 15.08
C GLU A 36 7.35 17.81 13.75
N ALA A 37 6.07 17.46 13.59
CA ALA A 37 5.55 16.89 12.35
C ALA A 37 4.36 17.68 11.81
N GLN A 38 4.44 18.06 10.53
CA GLN A 38 3.44 18.91 9.88
C GLN A 38 3.06 18.39 8.49
N GLY A 39 1.76 18.42 8.18
CA GLY A 39 1.25 18.14 6.85
C GLY A 39 1.73 19.18 5.84
N LEU A 40 2.07 18.73 4.63
CA LEU A 40 2.47 19.58 3.51
C LEU A 40 1.33 19.84 2.52
N GLY A 41 0.16 19.25 2.72
CA GLY A 41 -0.89 19.19 1.71
C GLY A 41 -0.82 17.91 0.88
N GLY A 42 -1.82 17.70 0.01
CA GLY A 42 -1.93 16.50 -0.80
C GLY A 42 -2.54 15.32 -0.05
N HIS A 43 -2.32 14.11 -0.56
CA HIS A 43 -2.92 12.86 -0.04
C HIS A 43 -2.01 11.63 -0.11
N THR A 44 -0.87 11.72 -0.79
CA THR A 44 0.07 10.60 -1.01
C THR A 44 1.47 11.14 -1.28
N GLY A 45 2.50 10.37 -1.01
CA GLY A 45 3.88 10.75 -1.34
C GLY A 45 4.49 11.63 -0.27
N ASP A 46 5.30 12.62 -0.67
CA ASP A 46 6.03 13.54 0.23
C ASP A 46 5.08 14.57 0.89
N CYS A 47 4.08 14.09 1.64
CA CYS A 47 2.97 14.88 2.19
C CYS A 47 3.11 15.17 3.69
N LEU A 48 4.20 14.72 4.32
CA LEU A 48 4.54 14.95 5.72
C LEU A 48 5.94 15.54 5.82
N GLN A 49 6.12 16.58 6.63
CA GLN A 49 7.43 17.05 7.04
C GLN A 49 7.69 16.68 8.49
N ALA A 50 8.78 15.95 8.75
CA ALA A 50 9.29 15.70 10.08
C ALA A 50 10.53 16.56 10.33
N THR A 51 10.48 17.38 11.38
CA THR A 51 11.62 18.19 11.81
C THR A 51 12.18 17.60 13.09
N VAL A 52 13.36 17.00 12.99
CA VAL A 52 14.02 16.31 14.10
C VAL A 52 15.15 17.19 14.62
N THR A 53 15.20 17.38 15.93
CA THR A 53 16.28 18.12 16.59
C THR A 53 17.05 17.17 17.49
N ASN A 54 18.34 16.99 17.26
CA ASN A 54 19.22 16.29 18.20
C ASN A 54 19.49 17.19 19.39
N VAL A 55 19.00 16.84 20.57
CA VAL A 55 19.20 17.63 21.80
C VAL A 55 20.41 17.17 22.62
N SER A 56 21.14 16.17 22.12
CA SER A 56 22.34 15.66 22.77
C SER A 56 23.60 16.43 22.34
N LYS A 57 24.66 16.31 23.15
CA LYS A 57 25.97 16.92 22.90
C LYS A 57 26.84 16.15 21.89
N ARG A 58 26.33 15.06 21.31
CA ARG A 58 27.07 14.21 20.37
C ARG A 58 26.28 14.02 19.08
N ALA A 59 26.97 13.66 18.01
CA ALA A 59 26.29 13.26 16.78
C ALA A 59 25.48 11.97 17.01
N LEU A 60 24.31 11.88 16.37
CA LEU A 60 23.44 10.72 16.39
C LEU A 60 23.24 10.20 14.97
N ARG A 61 23.18 8.88 14.82
CA ARG A 61 22.69 8.23 13.62
C ARG A 61 21.28 7.73 13.90
N VAL A 62 20.29 8.33 13.23
CA VAL A 62 18.87 8.06 13.44
C VAL A 62 18.30 7.37 12.21
N ALA A 63 17.70 6.20 12.41
CA ALA A 63 17.00 5.45 11.36
C ALA A 63 15.49 5.76 11.39
N LEU A 64 14.96 6.10 10.22
CA LEU A 64 13.53 6.06 9.91
C LEU A 64 13.21 4.69 9.34
N SER A 65 12.24 4.00 9.93
CA SER A 65 11.83 2.67 9.49
C SER A 65 10.43 2.71 8.88
N PRO A 66 10.15 1.93 7.82
CA PRO A 66 8.81 1.80 7.28
C PRO A 66 7.84 1.33 8.36
N GLY A 67 6.63 1.87 8.35
CA GLY A 67 5.58 1.47 9.29
C GLY A 67 5.37 2.43 10.47
N MET A 68 6.14 3.51 10.57
CA MET A 68 5.85 4.59 11.52
C MET A 68 4.50 5.24 11.18
N VAL A 69 3.64 5.41 12.18
CA VAL A 69 2.33 6.07 12.02
C VAL A 69 2.37 7.42 12.72
N PHE A 70 2.03 8.46 11.97
CA PHE A 70 1.86 9.83 12.44
C PHE A 70 0.37 10.09 12.57
N GLN A 71 -0.12 10.14 13.81
CA GLN A 71 -1.51 10.41 14.12
C GLN A 71 -1.81 11.91 13.99
N SER A 72 -2.90 12.25 13.32
CA SER A 72 -3.33 13.64 13.23
C SER A 72 -3.86 14.13 14.58
N GLN A 73 -3.53 15.37 14.93
CA GLN A 73 -4.16 16.05 16.07
C GLN A 73 -5.55 16.60 15.73
N ASP A 74 -5.93 16.61 14.45
CA ASP A 74 -7.29 16.90 14.00
C ASP A 74 -8.00 15.60 13.60
N THR A 75 -9.01 15.22 14.37
CA THR A 75 -9.78 13.98 14.15
C THR A 75 -10.54 13.95 12.81
N ALA A 76 -10.70 15.10 12.13
CA ALA A 76 -11.28 15.17 10.80
C ALA A 76 -10.28 14.77 9.69
N LEU A 77 -8.99 14.65 10.03
CA LEU A 77 -7.91 14.31 9.10
C LEU A 77 -7.45 12.85 9.27
N GLN A 78 -6.81 12.35 8.22
CA GLN A 78 -6.21 11.02 8.18
C GLN A 78 -4.88 10.99 8.94
N ASP A 79 -4.62 9.88 9.61
CA ASP A 79 -3.29 9.49 10.08
C ASP A 79 -2.42 9.13 8.86
N LEU A 80 -1.10 9.21 9.04
CA LEU A 80 -0.13 9.00 7.96
C LEU A 80 0.82 7.85 8.28
N LEU A 81 0.87 6.87 7.38
CA LEU A 81 1.83 5.78 7.39
C LEU A 81 3.06 6.16 6.58
N VAL A 82 4.24 6.17 7.21
CA VAL A 82 5.53 6.39 6.53
C VAL A 82 6.04 5.09 5.91
N VAL A 83 6.49 5.17 4.66
CA VAL A 83 7.07 4.02 3.92
C VAL A 83 8.56 4.17 3.66
N ASP A 84 9.17 5.29 4.07
CA ASP A 84 10.61 5.50 3.94
C ASP A 84 11.42 4.55 4.83
N ASN A 85 12.60 4.18 4.33
CA ASN A 85 13.63 3.47 5.07
C ASN A 85 14.95 4.20 4.87
N GLU A 86 15.23 5.15 5.75
CA GLU A 86 16.38 6.05 5.60
C GLU A 86 17.16 6.19 6.91
N GLU A 87 18.47 6.41 6.80
CA GLU A 87 19.33 6.74 7.93
C GLU A 87 19.89 8.14 7.76
N TYR A 88 19.83 8.94 8.83
CA TYR A 88 20.40 10.27 8.86
C TYR A 88 21.41 10.43 9.98
N VAL A 89 22.46 11.18 9.70
CA VAL A 89 23.36 11.69 10.73
C VAL A 89 22.88 13.09 11.12
N LEU A 90 22.65 13.27 12.42
CA LEU A 90 22.36 14.55 13.05
C LEU A 90 23.55 14.94 13.92
N ALA A 91 24.25 16.04 13.59
CA ALA A 91 25.27 16.60 14.45
C ALA A 91 24.68 17.02 15.81
N ALA A 92 25.53 17.22 16.81
CA ALA A 92 25.10 17.70 18.12
C ALA A 92 24.30 19.01 17.97
N ASN A 93 23.16 19.13 18.66
CA ASN A 93 22.26 20.29 18.60
C ASN A 93 21.68 20.62 17.22
N GLN A 94 21.85 19.75 16.21
CA GLN A 94 21.35 20.01 14.87
C GLN A 94 19.83 19.82 14.78
N LYS A 95 19.15 20.80 14.19
CA LYS A 95 17.76 20.70 13.72
C LYS A 95 17.77 20.44 12.22
N ARG A 96 17.03 19.41 11.75
CA ARG A 96 16.91 19.08 10.33
C ARG A 96 15.47 18.68 9.98
N ALA A 97 15.00 19.18 8.85
CA ALA A 97 13.69 18.82 8.29
C ALA A 97 13.84 17.75 7.20
N PHE A 98 12.91 16.80 7.20
CA PHE A 98 12.80 15.71 6.22
C PHE A 98 11.39 15.72 5.65
N LYS A 99 11.27 15.55 4.34
CA LYS A 99 10.00 15.23 3.71
C LYS A 99 9.87 13.72 3.71
N LEU A 100 8.77 13.21 4.27
CA LEU A 100 8.53 11.80 4.42
C LEU A 100 7.50 11.33 3.41
N ASN A 101 7.84 10.27 2.70
CA ASN A 101 6.92 9.52 1.86
C ASN A 101 5.88 8.82 2.74
N SER A 102 4.67 9.33 2.68
CA SER A 102 3.58 8.93 3.56
C SER A 102 2.29 8.71 2.80
N TYR A 103 1.48 7.80 3.33
CA TYR A 103 0.19 7.43 2.78
C TYR A 103 -0.88 7.54 3.86
N CYS A 104 -2.07 8.00 3.48
CA CYS A 104 -3.13 8.22 4.44
C CYS A 104 -3.77 6.90 4.90
N CYS A 105 -4.17 6.80 6.17
CA CYS A 105 -4.73 5.58 6.75
C CYS A 105 -6.25 5.48 6.61
N GLU A 106 -7.00 6.58 6.72
CA GLU A 106 -8.48 6.53 6.80
C GLU A 106 -9.14 7.09 5.54
N MET A 107 -9.49 6.22 4.60
CA MET A 107 -10.08 6.54 3.29
C MET A 107 -11.21 7.59 3.34
N TYR A 108 -11.97 7.64 4.46
CA TYR A 108 -13.13 8.51 4.67
C TYR A 108 -12.83 9.91 5.26
N ARG A 109 -11.60 10.20 5.72
CA ARG A 109 -11.23 11.48 6.36
C ARG A 109 -10.49 12.43 5.42
N GLY A 110 -10.35 13.69 5.82
CA GLY A 110 -9.59 14.70 5.07
C GLY A 110 -8.10 14.35 4.97
N GLY A 111 -7.44 14.74 3.88
CA GLY A 111 -5.99 14.56 3.73
C GLY A 111 -5.17 15.47 4.64
N PRO A 112 -3.84 15.29 4.71
CA PRO A 112 -2.95 16.10 5.53
C PRO A 112 -2.87 17.53 5.00
N GLY A 113 -3.78 18.40 5.45
CA GLY A 113 -3.76 19.82 5.12
C GLY A 113 -2.42 20.47 5.48
N THR A 114 -2.03 21.50 4.74
CA THR A 114 -0.79 22.23 5.02
C THR A 114 -0.82 22.81 6.43
N GLY A 115 0.20 22.50 7.23
CA GLY A 115 0.30 22.94 8.63
C GLY A 115 -0.48 22.10 9.64
N ALA A 116 -1.22 21.07 9.19
CA ALA A 116 -1.86 20.12 10.10
C ALA A 116 -0.79 19.45 10.98
N VAL A 117 -1.05 19.36 12.29
CA VAL A 117 -0.07 18.86 13.26
C VAL A 117 -0.26 17.36 13.47
N PHE A 118 0.87 16.65 13.48
CA PHE A 118 0.90 15.21 13.68
C PHE A 118 1.79 14.82 14.86
N GLN A 119 1.50 13.67 15.46
CA GLN A 119 2.33 13.05 16.49
C GLN A 119 2.70 11.63 16.08
N LEU A 120 3.98 11.27 16.21
CA LEU A 120 4.40 9.88 16.04
C LEU A 120 3.82 9.04 17.17
N VAL A 121 2.99 8.05 16.84
CA VAL A 121 2.39 7.16 17.85
C VAL A 121 3.26 5.93 18.06
N ASN A 122 3.42 5.55 19.33
CA ASN A 122 4.08 4.32 19.73
C ASN A 122 3.11 3.13 19.66
N GLN A 123 2.44 2.96 18.52
CA GLN A 123 1.51 1.86 18.31
C GLN A 123 1.92 1.08 17.07
N SER A 124 2.37 -0.15 17.29
CA SER A 124 2.68 -1.09 16.21
C SER A 124 1.39 -1.65 15.63
N ASN A 125 0.92 -1.10 14.52
CA ASN A 125 0.04 -1.86 13.63
C ASN A 125 0.93 -2.75 12.75
N GLU A 126 1.15 -3.98 13.21
CA GLU A 126 2.06 -4.92 12.56
C GLU A 126 1.75 -5.11 11.07
N LYS A 127 0.45 -5.17 10.71
CA LYS A 127 0.03 -5.31 9.31
C LYS A 127 0.43 -4.09 8.48
N LEU A 128 0.21 -2.87 8.99
CA LEU A 128 0.65 -1.66 8.30
C LEU A 128 2.17 -1.59 8.18
N SER A 129 2.92 -2.02 9.18
CA SER A 129 4.39 -2.10 9.10
C SER A 129 4.86 -3.12 8.06
N GLN A 130 4.20 -4.28 7.97
CA GLN A 130 4.45 -5.27 6.91
C GLN A 130 4.19 -4.69 5.53
N VAL A 131 3.06 -3.98 5.34
CA VAL A 131 2.74 -3.34 4.05
C VAL A 131 3.73 -2.24 3.70
N ALA A 132 4.06 -1.33 4.62
CA ALA A 132 5.04 -0.27 4.39
C ALA A 132 6.40 -0.86 3.97
N THR A 133 6.84 -1.90 4.67
CA THR A 133 8.09 -2.61 4.35
C THR A 133 8.03 -3.26 2.98
N TYR A 134 6.91 -3.91 2.63
CA TYR A 134 6.74 -4.51 1.30
C TYR A 134 6.77 -3.47 0.19
N LEU A 135 6.05 -2.36 0.36
CA LEU A 135 6.00 -1.27 -0.63
C LEU A 135 7.39 -0.71 -0.90
N HIS A 136 8.15 -0.42 0.17
CA HIS A 136 9.52 0.06 0.05
C HIS A 136 10.44 -0.96 -0.64
N ARG A 137 10.50 -2.20 -0.14
CA ARG A 137 11.43 -3.23 -0.64
C ARG A 137 11.17 -3.63 -2.09
N ASN A 138 9.96 -3.41 -2.60
CA ASN A 138 9.58 -3.73 -3.98
C ASN A 138 9.51 -2.50 -4.90
N PHE A 139 9.99 -1.33 -4.44
CA PHE A 139 9.98 -0.07 -5.18
C PHE A 139 8.57 0.31 -5.67
N LEU A 140 7.59 0.16 -4.78
CA LEU A 140 6.17 0.51 -4.98
C LEU A 140 5.75 1.72 -4.14
N ASP A 141 6.66 2.25 -3.34
CA ASP A 141 6.49 3.37 -2.43
C ASP A 141 6.20 4.71 -3.13
N LYS A 142 6.38 4.81 -4.45
CA LYS A 142 5.92 5.94 -5.27
C LYS A 142 4.80 5.56 -6.25
N ASN A 143 4.34 4.30 -6.22
CA ASN A 143 3.28 3.83 -7.12
C ASN A 143 1.90 4.33 -6.60
N PRO A 144 1.00 4.80 -7.48
CA PRO A 144 -0.36 5.17 -7.10
C PRO A 144 -1.15 4.07 -6.35
N MET A 145 -0.90 2.79 -6.63
CA MET A 145 -1.58 1.66 -5.98
C MET A 145 -1.23 1.49 -4.50
N ALA A 146 -0.12 2.11 -4.04
CA ALA A 146 0.30 2.05 -2.63
C ALA A 146 -0.76 2.65 -1.69
N GLN A 147 -1.43 3.74 -2.07
CA GLN A 147 -2.49 4.32 -1.24
C GLN A 147 -3.66 3.34 -1.04
N GLN A 148 -4.04 2.61 -2.10
CA GLN A 148 -5.09 1.61 -2.03
C GLN A 148 -4.65 0.39 -1.20
N ALA A 149 -3.37 0.02 -1.28
CA ALA A 149 -2.79 -1.05 -0.46
C ALA A 149 -2.84 -0.72 1.04
N VAL A 150 -2.51 0.53 1.42
CA VAL A 150 -2.63 1.00 2.80
C VAL A 150 -4.08 0.94 3.27
N TRP A 151 -5.02 1.50 2.51
CA TRP A 151 -6.44 1.45 2.85
C TRP A 151 -7.03 0.03 2.91
N SER A 152 -6.46 -0.92 2.18
CA SER A 152 -6.89 -2.32 2.26
C SER A 152 -6.62 -2.94 3.63
N VAL A 153 -5.66 -2.40 4.37
CA VAL A 153 -5.27 -2.85 5.71
C VAL A 153 -5.88 -1.99 6.80
N SER A 154 -5.84 -0.66 6.67
CA SER A 154 -6.35 0.27 7.68
C SER A 154 -7.88 0.38 7.68
N ASP A 155 -8.50 0.39 6.50
CA ASP A 155 -9.93 0.68 6.32
C ASP A 155 -10.70 -0.46 5.62
N ASN A 156 -10.06 -1.64 5.50
CA ASN A 156 -10.62 -2.82 4.83
C ASN A 156 -11.12 -2.54 3.39
N ALA A 157 -10.49 -1.60 2.69
CA ALA A 157 -10.84 -1.28 1.31
C ALA A 157 -10.65 -2.49 0.38
N ASP A 158 -11.33 -2.49 -0.78
CA ASP A 158 -11.33 -3.65 -1.68
C ASP A 158 -9.94 -3.94 -2.24
N LEU A 159 -9.50 -5.20 -2.13
CA LEU A 159 -8.23 -5.67 -2.68
C LEU A 159 -8.23 -5.62 -4.21
N SER A 160 -9.38 -5.75 -4.87
CA SER A 160 -9.45 -5.71 -6.34
C SER A 160 -9.09 -4.34 -6.91
N ALA A 161 -9.11 -3.29 -6.07
CA ALA A 161 -8.73 -1.94 -6.45
C ALA A 161 -7.20 -1.71 -6.42
N VAL A 162 -6.42 -2.60 -5.82
CA VAL A 162 -4.96 -2.48 -5.72
C VAL A 162 -4.32 -2.90 -7.03
N TRP A 163 -4.42 -2.05 -8.06
CA TRP A 163 -4.00 -2.38 -9.41
C TRP A 163 -3.41 -1.18 -10.16
N ASP A 164 -2.33 -1.43 -10.89
CA ASP A 164 -1.73 -0.53 -11.87
C ASP A 164 -1.59 -1.29 -13.20
N ARG A 165 -2.35 -0.86 -14.23
CA ARG A 165 -2.33 -1.46 -15.57
C ARG A 165 -0.93 -1.45 -16.20
N SER A 166 -0.07 -0.51 -15.84
CA SER A 166 1.30 -0.43 -16.35
C SER A 166 2.26 -1.42 -15.67
N GLN A 167 1.87 -1.97 -14.50
CA GLN A 167 2.67 -2.87 -13.68
C GLN A 167 1.86 -4.09 -13.21
N PRO A 168 1.34 -4.92 -14.14
CA PRO A 168 0.42 -6.00 -13.82
C PRO A 168 1.02 -7.07 -12.88
N ASP A 169 2.27 -7.47 -13.11
CA ASP A 169 2.95 -8.49 -12.30
C ASP A 169 3.18 -8.03 -10.86
N LYS A 170 3.58 -6.76 -10.68
CA LYS A 170 3.76 -6.15 -9.36
C LYS A 170 2.43 -6.01 -8.63
N SER A 171 1.38 -5.61 -9.35
CA SER A 171 0.03 -5.53 -8.79
C SER A 171 -0.47 -6.89 -8.32
N LYS A 172 -0.30 -7.95 -9.12
CA LYS A 172 -0.65 -9.32 -8.73
C LYS A 172 0.07 -9.76 -7.45
N LYS A 173 1.40 -9.59 -7.40
CA LYS A 173 2.21 -9.94 -6.22
C LYS A 173 1.81 -9.14 -4.98
N LEU A 174 1.49 -7.86 -5.14
CA LEU A 174 1.02 -7.01 -4.04
C LEU A 174 -0.36 -7.48 -3.53
N ILE A 175 -1.30 -7.80 -4.42
CA ILE A 175 -2.63 -8.33 -4.02
C ILE A 175 -2.47 -9.66 -3.28
N GLU A 176 -1.63 -10.58 -3.77
CA GLU A 176 -1.36 -11.87 -3.11
C GLU A 176 -0.76 -11.67 -1.71
N PHE A 177 0.19 -10.75 -1.57
CA PHE A 177 0.75 -10.38 -0.28
C PHE A 177 -0.31 -9.75 0.65
N LEU A 178 -1.11 -8.81 0.17
CA LEU A 178 -2.17 -8.18 0.97
C LEU A 178 -3.25 -9.19 1.40
N ALA A 179 -3.61 -10.13 0.54
CA ALA A 179 -4.52 -11.23 0.86
C ALA A 179 -3.97 -12.05 2.04
N GLN A 180 -2.68 -12.37 2.05
CA GLN A 180 -2.02 -13.05 3.17
C GLN A 180 -2.03 -12.21 4.45
N VAL A 181 -1.62 -10.93 4.38
CA VAL A 181 -1.57 -10.01 5.54
C VAL A 181 -2.96 -9.76 6.15
N THR A 182 -3.97 -9.64 5.30
CA THR A 182 -5.35 -9.35 5.73
C THR A 182 -6.16 -10.60 6.06
N GLY A 183 -5.72 -11.79 5.63
CA GLY A 183 -6.48 -13.03 5.73
C GLY A 183 -7.69 -13.08 4.77
N ARG A 184 -7.70 -12.22 3.74
CA ARG A 184 -8.77 -12.14 2.74
C ARG A 184 -8.41 -12.97 1.50
N PRO A 185 -9.40 -13.51 0.77
CA PRO A 185 -9.11 -14.21 -0.48
C PRO A 185 -8.58 -13.24 -1.54
N VAL A 186 -7.72 -13.74 -2.43
CA VAL A 186 -7.31 -13.01 -3.64
C VAL A 186 -8.55 -12.80 -4.53
N PRO A 187 -8.92 -11.56 -4.87
CA PRO A 187 -10.03 -11.30 -5.78
C PRO A 187 -9.79 -11.94 -7.15
N TRP A 188 -10.83 -12.53 -7.73
CA TRP A 188 -10.76 -13.11 -9.07
C TRP A 188 -10.82 -12.06 -10.19
N TYR A 189 -11.02 -10.79 -9.83
CA TYR A 189 -11.12 -9.64 -10.71
C TYR A 189 -10.32 -8.47 -10.14
N ARG A 190 -10.02 -7.52 -11.02
CA ARG A 190 -9.52 -6.18 -10.72
C ARG A 190 -10.65 -5.20 -10.93
N SER A 191 -10.70 -4.12 -10.17
CA SER A 191 -11.79 -3.16 -10.22
C SER A 191 -11.29 -1.73 -10.39
N GLU A 192 -12.04 -0.95 -11.15
CA GLU A 192 -11.90 0.50 -11.17
C GLU A 192 -13.11 1.16 -10.53
N TYR A 193 -12.85 2.17 -9.73
CA TYR A 193 -13.85 2.98 -9.08
C TYR A 193 -13.93 4.35 -9.77
N ALA A 194 -15.07 5.03 -9.65
CA ALA A 194 -15.19 6.40 -10.15
C ALA A 194 -14.07 7.28 -9.60
N LYS A 195 -13.68 8.33 -10.33
CA LYS A 195 -12.76 9.33 -9.80
C LYS A 195 -13.41 10.02 -8.60
N ALA A 196 -12.60 10.35 -7.59
CA ALA A 196 -13.09 11.18 -6.48
C ALA A 196 -13.52 12.54 -7.03
N ALA A 197 -14.66 13.05 -6.57
CA ALA A 197 -15.00 14.46 -6.75
C ALA A 197 -13.99 15.31 -5.95
N PRO A 198 -13.69 16.55 -6.37
CA PRO A 198 -12.87 17.46 -5.57
C PRO A 198 -13.48 17.63 -4.17
N GLY A 199 -12.74 17.27 -3.11
CA GLY A 199 -13.19 17.40 -1.73
C GLY A 199 -12.64 16.30 -0.79
N PRO A 200 -12.86 16.43 0.53
CA PRO A 200 -12.25 15.57 1.55
C PRO A 200 -12.83 14.15 1.64
N GLN A 201 -13.91 13.83 0.92
CA GLN A 201 -14.54 12.51 0.97
C GLN A 201 -14.23 11.67 -0.28
N MET A 202 -13.21 10.84 -0.20
CA MET A 202 -12.78 9.96 -1.31
C MET A 202 -13.58 8.65 -1.44
N ALA A 203 -14.58 8.41 -0.60
CA ALA A 203 -14.68 7.06 -0.01
C ALA A 203 -15.96 6.25 -0.29
N LYS A 204 -16.93 6.77 -1.04
CA LYS A 204 -18.06 5.98 -1.56
C LYS A 204 -18.19 6.15 -3.06
N ARG A 205 -17.16 5.71 -3.77
CA ARG A 205 -17.11 5.76 -5.23
C ARG A 205 -17.81 4.49 -5.74
N PRO A 206 -18.73 4.58 -6.71
CA PRO A 206 -19.26 3.38 -7.33
C PRO A 206 -18.14 2.65 -8.07
N MET A 207 -18.16 1.32 -8.00
CA MET A 207 -17.35 0.49 -8.90
C MET A 207 -17.87 0.72 -10.32
N MET A 208 -16.97 1.02 -11.24
CA MET A 208 -17.30 1.39 -12.63
C MET A 208 -16.99 0.26 -13.60
N LEU A 209 -15.96 -0.53 -13.29
CA LEU A 209 -15.40 -1.54 -14.16
C LEU A 209 -14.86 -2.69 -13.32
N ILE A 210 -15.01 -3.91 -13.82
CA ILE A 210 -14.14 -5.02 -13.46
C ILE A 210 -13.37 -5.52 -14.68
N GLU A 211 -12.18 -6.05 -14.45
CA GLU A 211 -11.36 -6.77 -15.41
C GLU A 211 -10.96 -8.11 -14.81
N ALA A 212 -11.12 -9.20 -15.54
CA ALA A 212 -10.82 -10.54 -15.02
C ALA A 212 -10.18 -11.43 -16.08
N ASP A 213 -9.32 -12.32 -15.61
CA ASP A 213 -8.70 -13.39 -16.41
C ASP A 213 -9.23 -14.73 -15.91
N TRP A 214 -9.92 -15.46 -16.78
CA TRP A 214 -10.50 -16.75 -16.44
C TRP A 214 -9.80 -17.88 -17.15
N GLU A 215 -9.08 -18.68 -16.36
CA GLU A 215 -8.54 -19.96 -16.82
C GLU A 215 -9.62 -21.05 -16.77
N PHE A 216 -9.83 -21.78 -17.87
CA PHE A 216 -10.72 -22.93 -17.93
C PHE A 216 -10.17 -24.01 -18.87
N LYS A 217 -10.62 -25.24 -18.67
CA LYS A 217 -10.26 -26.40 -19.48
C LYS A 217 -11.50 -26.96 -20.15
N LEU A 218 -11.40 -27.25 -21.44
CA LEU A 218 -12.41 -27.97 -22.20
C LEU A 218 -11.89 -29.35 -22.61
N PRO A 219 -12.61 -30.43 -22.29
CA PRO A 219 -12.21 -31.78 -22.69
C PRO A 219 -12.50 -32.06 -24.18
N GLU A 220 -13.47 -31.37 -24.77
CA GLU A 220 -13.86 -31.51 -26.17
C GLU A 220 -14.24 -30.13 -26.77
N ASN A 221 -14.47 -30.11 -28.09
CA ASN A 221 -14.93 -28.89 -28.76
C ASN A 221 -16.34 -28.53 -28.32
N ASP A 222 -16.54 -27.27 -27.93
CA ASP A 222 -17.82 -26.77 -27.40
C ASP A 222 -18.03 -25.28 -27.76
N SER A 223 -19.30 -24.87 -27.83
CA SER A 223 -19.70 -23.48 -27.97
C SER A 223 -20.01 -22.91 -26.60
N LEU A 224 -19.28 -21.88 -26.20
CA LEU A 224 -19.39 -21.28 -24.88
C LEU A 224 -20.14 -19.94 -24.91
N THR A 225 -20.97 -19.72 -23.89
CA THR A 225 -21.65 -18.45 -23.60
C THR A 225 -21.28 -18.00 -22.18
N LEU A 226 -20.87 -16.74 -22.02
CA LEU A 226 -20.63 -16.10 -20.73
C LEU A 226 -21.72 -15.06 -20.48
N ALA A 227 -22.54 -15.30 -19.46
CA ALA A 227 -23.63 -14.41 -19.08
C ALA A 227 -23.56 -13.99 -17.60
N VAL A 228 -24.21 -12.87 -17.29
CA VAL A 228 -24.32 -12.31 -15.94
C VAL A 228 -25.73 -12.51 -15.43
N PHE A 229 -25.84 -13.02 -14.22
CA PHE A 229 -27.10 -13.27 -13.54
C PHE A 229 -27.15 -12.47 -12.24
N ASN A 230 -28.31 -11.96 -11.87
CA ASN A 230 -28.51 -11.32 -10.57
C ASN A 230 -28.74 -12.37 -9.46
N GLU A 231 -29.00 -11.92 -8.23
CA GLU A 231 -29.23 -12.79 -7.08
C GLU A 231 -30.45 -13.71 -7.24
N GLU A 232 -31.50 -13.27 -7.93
CA GLU A 232 -32.68 -14.09 -8.25
C GLU A 232 -32.43 -15.12 -9.37
N GLY A 233 -31.23 -15.15 -9.96
CA GLY A 233 -30.89 -16.03 -11.07
C GLY A 233 -31.42 -15.56 -12.43
N LYS A 234 -31.94 -14.32 -12.53
CA LYS A 234 -32.33 -13.73 -13.81
C LYS A 234 -31.08 -13.27 -14.57
N GLN A 235 -30.99 -13.64 -15.85
CA GLN A 235 -29.95 -13.12 -16.74
C GLN A 235 -30.15 -11.62 -16.95
N VAL A 236 -29.13 -10.83 -16.64
CA VAL A 236 -29.13 -9.36 -16.77
C VAL A 236 -28.18 -8.87 -17.86
N ASP A 237 -27.21 -9.68 -18.29
CA ASP A 237 -26.27 -9.33 -19.35
C ASP A 237 -25.62 -10.57 -20.00
N VAL A 238 -25.01 -10.39 -21.17
CA VAL A 238 -24.23 -11.42 -21.89
C VAL A 238 -22.95 -10.82 -22.45
N LEU A 239 -21.81 -11.38 -22.06
CA LEU A 239 -20.47 -10.89 -22.46
C LEU A 239 -19.93 -11.63 -23.69
N MET A 240 -20.36 -12.87 -23.89
CA MET A 240 -19.93 -13.72 -25.00
C MET A 240 -21.06 -14.71 -25.30
N THR A 241 -21.39 -14.89 -26.57
CA THR A 241 -22.47 -15.80 -27.00
C THR A 241 -21.93 -16.82 -28.00
N ASP A 242 -22.18 -18.10 -27.74
CA ASP A 242 -21.97 -19.24 -28.65
C ASP A 242 -20.61 -19.29 -29.34
N LYS A 243 -19.57 -18.81 -28.67
CA LYS A 243 -18.21 -18.79 -29.23
C LYS A 243 -17.63 -20.21 -29.21
N LEU A 244 -17.26 -20.72 -30.39
CA LEU A 244 -16.67 -22.05 -30.52
C LEU A 244 -15.23 -22.06 -29.98
N TYR A 245 -14.93 -23.03 -29.13
CA TYR A 245 -13.59 -23.36 -28.64
C TYR A 245 -13.29 -24.83 -28.95
N SER A 246 -12.04 -25.14 -29.28
CA SER A 246 -11.59 -26.53 -29.36
C SER A 246 -11.29 -27.11 -27.97
N SER A 247 -11.05 -28.41 -27.85
CA SER A 247 -10.50 -28.99 -26.63
C SER A 247 -9.16 -28.33 -26.26
N GLY A 248 -8.95 -27.98 -25.00
CA GLY A 248 -7.73 -27.32 -24.55
C GLY A 248 -7.85 -26.59 -23.22
N ILE A 249 -6.79 -25.88 -22.85
CA ILE A 249 -6.74 -24.96 -21.69
C ILE A 249 -6.69 -23.54 -22.25
N TYR A 250 -7.55 -22.67 -21.74
CA TYR A 250 -7.71 -21.31 -22.21
C TYR A 250 -7.69 -20.32 -21.06
N THR A 251 -7.16 -19.13 -21.34
CA THR A 251 -7.38 -17.94 -20.53
C THR A 251 -8.29 -17.00 -21.31
N PHE A 252 -9.45 -16.67 -20.75
CA PHE A 252 -10.37 -15.68 -21.30
C PHE A 252 -10.34 -14.42 -20.45
N THR A 253 -9.82 -13.35 -21.04
CA THR A 253 -9.77 -12.01 -20.43
C THR A 253 -10.99 -11.22 -20.86
N PHE A 254 -11.66 -10.58 -19.91
CA PHE A 254 -12.79 -9.69 -20.19
C PHE A 254 -12.79 -8.47 -19.28
N SER A 255 -13.48 -7.44 -19.76
CA SER A 255 -13.78 -6.23 -19.00
C SER A 255 -15.30 -6.05 -18.97
N TYR A 256 -15.85 -5.65 -17.83
CA TYR A 256 -17.29 -5.48 -17.64
C TYR A 256 -17.61 -4.19 -16.89
N LYS A 257 -18.44 -3.34 -17.50
CA LYS A 257 -18.85 -2.06 -16.89
C LYS A 257 -19.95 -2.30 -15.86
N THR A 258 -19.63 -2.12 -14.58
CA THR A 258 -20.57 -2.34 -13.47
C THR A 258 -21.47 -1.15 -13.20
N ASN A 259 -21.22 0.01 -13.81
CA ASN A 259 -22.00 1.24 -13.58
C ASN A 259 -23.48 1.18 -14.03
N ARG A 260 -23.88 0.12 -14.74
CA ARG A 260 -25.28 -0.12 -15.15
C ARG A 260 -26.02 -1.07 -14.22
N LEU A 261 -25.32 -1.69 -13.29
CA LEU A 261 -25.88 -2.63 -12.33
C LEU A 261 -26.13 -1.91 -11.00
N PRO A 262 -27.30 -2.10 -10.39
CA PRO A 262 -27.49 -1.80 -8.97
C PRO A 262 -26.43 -2.48 -8.10
N LYS A 263 -26.21 -1.95 -6.90
CA LYS A 263 -25.44 -2.69 -5.89
C LYS A 263 -26.13 -3.99 -5.53
N GLY A 264 -25.37 -5.05 -5.33
CA GLY A 264 -25.92 -6.37 -5.03
C GLY A 264 -25.00 -7.52 -5.39
N VAL A 265 -25.61 -8.70 -5.52
CA VAL A 265 -24.93 -9.95 -5.83
C VAL A 265 -25.15 -10.32 -7.30
N TYR A 266 -24.04 -10.63 -7.98
CA TYR A 266 -24.05 -11.05 -9.37
C TYR A 266 -23.23 -12.32 -9.58
N TRP A 267 -23.66 -13.15 -10.52
CA TRP A 267 -22.99 -14.38 -10.90
C TRP A 267 -22.59 -14.30 -12.36
N PHE A 268 -21.30 -14.41 -12.62
CA PHE A 268 -20.77 -14.60 -13.95
C PHE A 268 -20.70 -16.10 -14.18
N ARG A 269 -21.38 -16.59 -15.23
CA ARG A 269 -21.43 -18.03 -15.55
C ARG A 269 -21.04 -18.26 -17.00
N MET A 270 -20.03 -19.09 -17.20
CA MET A 270 -19.63 -19.60 -18.50
C MET A 270 -20.24 -20.99 -18.68
N HIS A 271 -21.11 -21.14 -19.66
CA HIS A 271 -21.78 -22.40 -19.98
C HIS A 271 -21.37 -22.86 -21.39
N GLY A 272 -21.12 -24.15 -21.54
CA GLY A 272 -20.97 -24.81 -22.83
C GLY A 272 -22.25 -25.53 -23.24
N LYS A 273 -22.52 -25.61 -24.55
CA LYS A 273 -23.67 -26.35 -25.09
C LYS A 273 -23.62 -27.83 -24.74
N LYS A 274 -22.40 -28.40 -24.71
CA LYS A 274 -22.17 -29.80 -24.31
C LYS A 274 -21.73 -29.92 -22.86
N SER A 275 -20.85 -29.03 -22.41
CA SER A 275 -20.17 -29.13 -21.11
C SER A 275 -21.01 -28.67 -19.93
N GLY A 276 -22.16 -28.03 -20.15
CA GLY A 276 -22.94 -27.43 -19.06
C GLY A 276 -22.20 -26.26 -18.42
N LEU A 277 -22.24 -26.11 -17.09
CA LEU A 277 -21.51 -25.06 -16.38
C LEU A 277 -20.00 -25.34 -16.41
N VAL A 278 -19.24 -24.51 -17.13
CA VAL A 278 -17.77 -24.59 -17.26
C VAL A 278 -17.09 -23.84 -16.13
N LYS A 279 -17.56 -22.63 -15.80
CA LYS A 279 -16.96 -21.80 -14.75
C LYS A 279 -17.97 -20.80 -14.20
N GLU A 280 -17.89 -20.55 -12.90
CA GLU A 280 -18.70 -19.55 -12.20
C GLU A 280 -17.84 -18.70 -11.26
N ARG A 281 -18.17 -17.41 -11.16
CA ARG A 281 -17.69 -16.52 -10.10
C ARG A 281 -18.77 -15.59 -9.59
N LYS A 282 -18.74 -15.35 -8.28
CA LYS A 282 -19.61 -14.39 -7.58
C LYS A 282 -18.94 -13.02 -7.53
N LEU A 283 -19.69 -11.97 -7.84
CA LEU A 283 -19.33 -10.57 -7.62
C LEU A 283 -20.29 -9.96 -6.58
N VAL A 284 -19.75 -9.18 -5.65
CA VAL A 284 -20.53 -8.44 -4.64
C VAL A 284 -19.97 -7.03 -4.55
N PHE A 285 -20.81 -6.00 -4.73
CA PHE A 285 -20.42 -4.59 -4.65
C PHE A 285 -21.60 -3.66 -4.37
#